data_AF-A0A3C1SXE8-F1
#
_entry.id   AF-A0A3C1SXE8-F1
#
_cell.length_a   1.000
_cell.length_b   1.000
_cell.length_c   1.000
_cell.angle_alpha   90.00
_cell.angle_beta   90.00
_cell.angle_gamma   90.00
#
_symmetry.space_group_name_H-M   'P 1'
#
loop_
_entity.id
_entity.type
_entity.pdbx_description
1 polymer ?
#
loop_
_entity_poly.entity_id
_entity_poly.type
_entity_poly.pdbx_seq_one_letter_code
_entity_poly.pdbx_strand_id
1 'polypeptide(L)' 'IGGLLRYGIPDFKLETWLIDRRLAQLRAEGVEFRPNSHVGADIPARGLLAEFDAVVLSGGAE' A
#
# COMPACT_ATOMS: atom_id res chain seq x y z
N ILE A 1 -5.56 -2.37 0.61
CA ILE A 1 -4.76 -1.12 0.74
C ILE A 1 -5.14 -0.48 2.06
N GLY A 2 -4.17 0.02 2.85
CA GLY A 2 -4.43 0.65 4.15
C GLY A 2 -3.82 -0.06 5.37
N GLY A 3 -3.28 -1.29 5.20
CA GLY A 3 -2.54 -2.00 6.25
C GLY A 3 -3.30 -2.10 7.58
N LEU A 4 -2.57 -1.96 8.69
CA LEU A 4 -3.13 -2.02 10.04
C LEU A 4 -4.26 -1.02 10.27
N LEU A 5 -4.18 0.18 9.67
CA LEU A 5 -5.22 1.20 9.82
C LEU A 5 -6.58 0.69 9.33
N ARG A 6 -6.61 -0.19 8.32
CA ARG A 6 -7.86 -0.73 7.74
C ARG A 6 -8.29 -2.06 8.34
N TYR A 7 -7.33 -2.91 8.70
CA TYR A 7 -7.63 -4.29 9.09
C TYR A 7 -7.46 -4.57 10.58
N GLY A 8 -6.68 -3.77 11.30
CA GLY A 8 -6.39 -3.99 12.72
C GLY A 8 -7.03 -2.95 13.66
N ILE A 9 -7.23 -1.71 13.20
CA ILE A 9 -7.88 -0.67 14.02
C ILE A 9 -9.40 -0.76 13.83
N PRO A 10 -10.19 -0.90 14.92
CA PRO A 10 -11.64 -0.91 14.82
C PRO A 10 -12.23 0.41 14.31
N ASP A 11 -13.34 0.32 13.59
CA ASP A 11 -13.98 1.46 12.92
C ASP A 11 -14.42 2.58 13.89
N PHE A 12 -14.85 2.22 15.11
CA PHE A 12 -15.21 3.21 16.14
C PHE A 12 -14.03 4.05 16.66
N LYS A 13 -12.77 3.63 16.40
CA LYS A 13 -11.56 4.42 16.70
C LYS A 13 -11.10 5.21 15.49
N LEU A 14 -11.20 4.60 14.30
CA LEU A 14 -10.78 5.20 13.05
C LEU A 14 -11.73 4.73 11.94
N GLU A 15 -12.58 5.62 11.49
CA GLU A 15 -13.57 5.28 10.47
C GLU A 15 -12.91 5.00 9.12
N THR A 16 -13.32 3.91 8.49
CA THR A 16 -12.69 3.39 7.27
C THR A 16 -12.74 4.37 6.09
N TRP A 17 -13.76 5.22 6.03
CA TRP A 17 -13.90 6.23 4.95
C TRP A 17 -12.76 7.25 4.93
N LEU A 18 -12.09 7.50 6.07
CA LEU A 18 -10.92 8.39 6.13
C LEU A 18 -9.74 7.82 5.33
N ILE A 19 -9.59 6.50 5.34
CA ILE A 19 -8.57 5.78 4.56
C ILE A 19 -8.89 5.90 3.08
N ASP A 20 -10.16 5.71 2.71
CA ASP A 20 -10.59 5.79 1.32
C ASP A 20 -10.43 7.22 0.76
N ARG A 21 -10.69 8.25 1.58
CA ARG A 21 -10.43 9.65 1.21
C ARG A 21 -8.95 9.91 0.91
N ARG A 22 -8.04 9.40 1.74
CA ARG A 22 -6.58 9.54 1.50
C ARG A 22 -6.13 8.74 0.28
N LEU A 23 -6.69 7.56 0.06
CA LEU A 23 -6.42 6.77 -1.14
C LEU A 23 -6.85 7.52 -2.41
N ALA A 24 -8.02 8.17 -2.39
CA ALA A 24 -8.51 8.96 -3.52
C ALA A 24 -7.59 10.16 -3.81
N GLN A 25 -7.12 10.85 -2.78
CA GLN A 25 -6.16 11.94 -2.93
C GLN A 25 -4.85 11.46 -3.59
N LEU A 26 -4.23 10.39 -3.09
CA LEU A 26 -2.99 9.86 -3.65
C LEU A 26 -3.15 9.43 -5.11
N ARG A 27 -4.29 8.83 -5.47
CA ARG A 27 -4.60 8.49 -6.87
C ARG A 27 -4.72 9.74 -7.74
N ALA A 28 -5.32 10.81 -7.24
CA ALA A 28 -5.43 12.08 -7.95
C ALA A 28 -4.06 12.76 -8.16
N GLU A 29 -3.11 12.53 -7.25
CA GLU A 29 -1.71 12.97 -7.35
C GLU A 29 -0.88 12.07 -8.30
N GLY A 30 -1.47 11.02 -8.88
CA GLY A 30 -0.82 10.13 -9.85
C GLY A 30 -0.19 8.88 -9.24
N VAL A 31 -0.41 8.59 -7.96
CA VAL A 31 0.09 7.37 -7.33
C VAL A 31 -0.72 6.16 -7.81
N GLU A 32 -0.03 5.21 -8.44
CA GLU A 32 -0.61 3.93 -8.85
C GLU A 32 -0.66 2.93 -7.69
N PHE A 33 -1.81 2.27 -7.52
CA PHE A 33 -1.97 1.19 -6.56
C PHE A 33 -2.24 -0.12 -7.29
N ARG A 34 -1.34 -1.09 -7.13
CA ARG A 34 -1.45 -2.43 -7.72
C ARG A 34 -1.78 -3.45 -6.63
N PRO A 35 -3.06 -3.68 -6.30
CA PRO A 35 -3.45 -4.69 -5.30
C PRO A 35 -3.16 -6.11 -5.80
N ASN A 36 -3.23 -7.09 -4.89
CA ASN A 36 -3.01 -8.51 -5.21
C ASN A 36 -1.63 -8.77 -5.87
N SER A 37 -0.60 -8.08 -5.39
CA SER A 37 0.76 -8.11 -5.95
C SER A 37 1.75 -8.43 -4.83
N HIS A 38 2.01 -9.71 -4.57
CA HIS A 38 2.91 -10.11 -3.48
C HIS A 38 4.37 -10.06 -3.93
N VAL A 39 5.09 -9.03 -3.47
CA VAL A 39 6.54 -8.88 -3.75
C VAL A 39 7.33 -9.98 -3.05
N GLY A 40 8.17 -10.69 -3.81
CA GLY A 40 8.92 -11.87 -3.37
C GLY A 40 8.27 -13.21 -3.73
N ALA A 41 6.97 -13.21 -4.06
CA ALA A 41 6.24 -14.39 -4.50
C ALA A 41 5.75 -14.24 -5.95
N ASP A 42 4.80 -13.33 -6.18
CA ASP A 42 4.23 -13.06 -7.51
C ASP A 42 5.17 -12.17 -8.34
N ILE A 43 5.85 -11.23 -7.67
CA ILE A 43 6.73 -10.24 -8.30
C ILE A 43 8.15 -10.39 -7.73
N PRO A 44 9.17 -10.67 -8.56
CA PRO A 44 10.53 -10.81 -8.08
C PRO A 44 11.12 -9.44 -7.68
N ALA A 45 11.56 -9.31 -6.42
CA ALA A 45 12.11 -8.06 -5.90
C ALA A 45 13.29 -7.51 -6.72
N ARG A 46 14.13 -8.39 -7.29
CA ARG A 46 15.24 -7.99 -8.18
C ARG A 46 14.79 -7.23 -9.43
N GLY A 47 13.59 -7.52 -9.94
CA GLY A 47 13.05 -6.81 -11.10
C GLY A 47 12.72 -5.36 -10.76
N LEU A 48 12.14 -5.15 -9.57
CA LEU A 48 11.82 -3.81 -9.08
C LEU A 48 13.08 -2.95 -8.87
N LEU A 49 14.16 -3.55 -8.37
CA LEU A 49 15.44 -2.83 -8.20
C LEU A 49 16.10 -2.45 -9.54
N ALA A 50 15.73 -3.10 -10.64
CA ALA A 50 16.25 -2.79 -11.98
C ALA A 50 15.36 -1.79 -12.75
N GLU A 51 14.04 -1.83 -12.53
CA GLU A 51 13.08 -0.94 -13.22
C GLU A 51 12.92 0.43 -12.58
N PHE A 52 13.16 0.57 -11.28
CA PHE A 52 12.89 1.81 -10.54
C PHE A 52 14.18 2.43 -10.00
N ASP A 53 14.26 3.76 -10.05
CA ASP A 53 15.41 4.52 -9.52
C ASP A 53 15.59 4.34 -8.00
N ALA A 54 14.49 4.08 -7.29
CA ALA A 54 14.49 3.85 -5.85
C ALA A 54 13.35 2.89 -5.44
N VAL A 55 13.60 2.12 -4.38
CA VAL A 55 12.62 1.19 -3.79
C VAL A 55 12.57 1.39 -2.28
N VAL A 56 11.36 1.49 -1.73
CA VAL A 56 11.12 1.58 -0.29
C VAL A 56 10.38 0.34 0.18
N LEU A 57 10.91 -0.33 1.20
CA LEU A 57 10.24 -1.44 1.86
C LEU A 57 9.31 -0.92 2.95
N SER A 58 8.00 -1.07 2.74
CA SER A 58 6.95 -0.65 3.69
C SER A 58 6.02 -1.82 4.04
N GLY A 59 6.57 -3.02 4.17
CA GLY A 59 5.82 -4.26 4.45
C GLY A 59 5.19 -4.33 5.84
N GLY A 60 5.62 -3.47 6.78
CA GLY A 60 5.16 -3.47 8.16
C GLY A 60 5.81 -4.58 8.99
N ALA A 61 5.16 -4.92 10.11
CA ALA A 61 5.51 -6.02 11.01
C ALA A 61 4.22 -6.76 11.37
N GLU A 62 4.35 -8.08 11.57
CA GLU A 62 3.26 -8.95 12.02
C GLU A 62 3.16 -8.94 13.56
#